data_AF-A0A3P6BD00-F1
#
_entry.id   AF-A0A3P6BD00-F1
#
_cell.length_a   1.000
_cell.length_b   1.000
_cell.length_c   1.000
_cell.angle_alpha   90.00
_cell.angle_beta   90.00
_cell.angle_gamma   90.00
#
_symmetry.space_group_name_H-M   'P 1'
#
loop_
_entity.id
_entity.type
_entity.pdbx_description
1 polymer ?
#
loop_
_entity_poly.entity_id
_entity_poly.type
_entity_poly.pdbx_seq_one_letter_code
_entity_poly.pdbx_strand_id
1 'polypeptide(L)'
;QGSFVTTINEEYETICWGCGLNLVLPSYAPVFKCGWCGAITNQNPVRLETRNFGLRRFRDRCFVLILAVFMLFVICGGIWAAFPVVFSISLACGIFHSVTAVSLAISTLSTFILVAFKCAGKPIDIVYGTHPGVGSGALNNYTFCHHCSKPKSPRTHHCRTCGMCVLDMDHHCPFIGNCVGAGNHKNFIAFLISAVISTIYAAVMCVYTLIHILPPLENQAAYASDMAHANSLSVLRVVKNITLAYIANAIFVSVRGLVLVYLFVASFSVAIGLSVLLWQQLSYIYEGKTYLSHLSSQGSEEDGEKSCGNLLKFFGCPLLIERYLPTIRNLRKRHKT
;
A
#
# COMPACT_ATOMS: atom_id res chain seq x y z
N GLN A 1 45.83 -26.73 50.00
CA GLN A 1 44.84 -25.68 50.30
C GLN A 1 43.92 -25.58 49.09
N GLY A 2 42.70 -26.13 49.19
CA GLY A 2 41.72 -26.06 48.12
C GLY A 2 41.00 -24.71 48.15
N SER A 3 41.09 -23.93 47.07
CA SER A 3 40.27 -22.74 46.89
C SER A 3 38.87 -23.18 46.51
N PHE A 4 37.93 -23.06 47.45
CA PHE A 4 36.51 -23.15 47.15
C PHE A 4 36.13 -21.89 46.38
N VAL A 5 35.98 -21.99 45.06
CA VAL A 5 35.33 -20.96 44.26
C VAL A 5 33.84 -21.20 44.42
N THR A 6 33.21 -20.48 45.35
CA THR A 6 31.75 -20.38 45.41
C THR A 6 31.28 -19.60 44.19
N THR A 7 30.88 -20.32 43.14
CA THR A 7 30.06 -19.76 42.07
C THR A 7 28.71 -19.39 42.69
N ILE A 8 28.53 -18.10 43.00
CA ILE A 8 27.21 -17.57 43.33
C ILE A 8 26.40 -17.60 42.03
N ASN A 9 25.63 -18.67 41.83
CA ASN A 9 24.53 -18.66 40.87
C ASN A 9 23.47 -17.73 41.45
N GLU A 10 23.53 -16.43 41.13
CA GLU A 10 22.43 -15.53 41.43
C GLU A 10 21.26 -15.94 40.52
N GLU A 11 20.39 -16.79 41.07
CA GLU A 11 19.12 -17.15 40.47
C GLU A 11 18.09 -16.06 40.78
N TYR A 12 17.38 -15.59 39.77
CA TYR A 12 16.36 -14.55 39.89
C TYR A 12 14.97 -15.17 39.73
N GLU A 13 14.08 -14.87 40.67
CA GLU A 13 12.68 -15.28 40.60
C GLU A 13 11.83 -14.23 39.87
N THR A 14 11.03 -14.68 38.89
CA THR A 14 10.06 -13.83 38.18
C THR A 14 8.75 -14.57 37.94
N ILE A 15 7.66 -13.82 37.85
CA ILE A 15 6.35 -14.38 37.49
C ILE A 15 6.21 -14.38 35.96
N CYS A 16 5.74 -15.49 35.40
CA CYS A 16 5.35 -15.53 34.00
C CYS A 16 4.09 -14.68 33.79
N TRP A 17 4.16 -13.62 32.97
CA TRP A 17 2.97 -12.83 32.62
C TRP A 17 1.87 -13.66 31.94
N GLY A 18 2.25 -14.76 31.28
CA GLY A 18 1.35 -15.63 30.54
C GLY A 18 0.48 -16.51 31.43
N CYS A 19 1.09 -17.40 32.23
CA CYS A 19 0.36 -18.34 33.08
C CYS A 19 0.36 -17.99 34.58
N GLY A 20 1.14 -16.99 35.03
CA GLY A 20 1.23 -16.64 36.45
C GLY A 20 2.10 -17.57 37.30
N LEU A 21 2.79 -18.55 36.71
CA LEU A 21 3.73 -19.41 37.45
C LEU A 21 5.00 -18.64 37.85
N ASN A 22 5.54 -18.93 39.03
CA ASN A 22 6.87 -18.51 39.45
C ASN A 22 7.92 -19.27 38.63
N LEU A 23 8.86 -18.53 38.07
CA LEU A 23 9.97 -19.04 37.27
C LEU A 23 11.28 -18.65 37.95
N VAL A 24 12.19 -19.62 38.05
CA VAL A 24 13.57 -19.42 38.48
C VAL A 24 14.43 -19.34 37.22
N LEU A 25 15.12 -18.21 37.02
CA LEU A 25 15.91 -17.95 35.83
C LEU A 25 17.34 -17.52 36.19
N PRO A 26 18.34 -17.78 35.32
CA PRO A 26 19.66 -17.18 35.48
C PRO A 26 19.60 -15.65 35.39
N SER A 27 20.34 -14.93 36.22
CA SER A 27 20.33 -13.45 36.29
C SER A 27 20.59 -12.71 34.97
N TYR A 28 21.21 -13.36 33.98
CA TYR A 28 21.59 -12.76 32.71
C TYR A 28 20.65 -13.11 31.54
N ALA A 29 19.44 -13.62 31.78
CA ALA A 29 18.50 -13.99 30.73
C ALA A 29 17.50 -12.86 30.39
N PRO A 30 17.85 -11.87 29.53
CA PRO A 30 16.97 -10.73 29.23
C PRO A 30 15.72 -11.14 28.45
N VAL A 31 15.77 -12.29 27.77
CA VAL A 31 14.64 -12.87 27.06
C VAL A 31 14.55 -14.34 27.44
N PHE A 32 13.36 -14.78 27.85
CA PHE A 32 13.11 -16.17 28.23
C PHE A 32 11.73 -16.63 27.76
N LYS A 33 11.58 -17.95 27.62
CA LYS A 33 10.33 -18.61 27.24
C LYS A 33 9.85 -19.51 28.38
N CYS A 34 8.60 -19.34 28.79
CA CYS A 34 7.99 -20.17 29.82
C CYS A 34 7.83 -21.62 29.30
N GLY A 35 8.34 -22.60 30.04
CA GLY A 35 8.24 -24.02 29.67
C GLY A 35 6.82 -24.58 29.70
N TRP A 36 5.92 -23.98 30.50
CA TRP A 36 4.53 -24.42 30.59
C TRP A 36 3.65 -23.82 29.48
N CYS A 37 3.40 -22.50 29.52
CA CYS A 37 2.48 -21.88 28.58
C CYS A 37 3.13 -21.49 27.24
N GLY A 38 4.47 -21.45 27.16
CA GLY A 38 5.20 -21.07 25.95
C GLY A 38 5.31 -19.55 25.70
N ALA A 39 4.84 -18.71 26.63
CA ALA A 39 4.94 -17.26 26.56
C ALA A 39 6.40 -16.80 26.61
N ILE A 40 6.75 -15.83 25.77
CA ILE A 40 8.07 -15.20 25.70
C ILE A 40 8.03 -13.87 26.44
N THR A 41 8.95 -13.67 27.37
CA THR A 41 9.11 -12.43 28.13
C THR A 41 10.41 -11.77 27.71
N ASN A 42 10.36 -10.46 27.50
CA ASN A 42 11.55 -9.62 27.30
C ASN A 42 11.60 -8.62 28.46
N GLN A 43 12.65 -8.72 29.28
CA GLN A 43 12.85 -7.88 30.46
C GLN A 43 13.52 -6.54 30.16
N ASN A 44 13.95 -6.31 28.92
CA ASN A 44 14.61 -5.06 28.56
C ASN A 44 13.69 -3.86 28.82
N PRO A 45 14.20 -2.77 29.42
CA PRO A 45 13.39 -1.61 29.74
C PRO A 45 12.79 -0.99 28.48
N VAL A 46 11.45 -0.94 28.43
CA VAL A 46 10.72 -0.32 27.32
C VAL A 46 10.59 1.17 27.59
N ARG A 47 11.26 2.01 26.79
CA ARG A 47 10.99 3.46 26.79
C ARG A 47 9.57 3.72 26.28
N LEU A 48 8.69 4.12 27.19
CA LEU A 48 7.35 4.62 26.89
C LEU A 48 7.44 6.02 26.28
N GLU A 49 7.62 6.07 24.97
CA GLU A 49 7.77 7.33 24.24
C GLU A 49 6.40 7.87 23.79
N THR A 50 5.80 8.73 24.62
CA THR A 50 4.47 9.34 24.37
C THR A 50 4.54 10.67 23.61
N ARG A 51 5.73 11.28 23.49
CA ARG A 51 5.90 12.59 22.83
C ARG A 51 5.53 12.49 21.35
N ASN A 52 4.70 13.43 20.88
CA ASN A 52 4.29 13.63 19.49
C ASN A 52 3.24 12.65 18.91
N PHE A 53 2.50 11.89 19.71
CA PHE A 53 1.39 11.05 19.21
C PHE A 53 0.35 11.86 18.42
N GLY A 54 -0.16 12.95 19.00
CA GLY A 54 -1.15 13.82 18.36
C GLY A 54 -0.64 14.45 17.05
N LEU A 55 0.62 14.90 17.03
CA LEU A 55 1.23 15.51 15.85
C LEU A 55 1.35 14.51 14.68
N ARG A 56 1.78 13.27 14.95
CA ARG A 56 1.85 12.23 13.92
C ARG A 56 0.46 11.92 13.33
N ARG A 57 -0.56 11.81 14.19
CA ARG A 57 -1.93 11.56 13.75
C ARG A 57 -2.51 12.73 12.95
N PHE A 58 -2.24 13.97 13.36
CA PHE A 58 -2.64 15.16 12.62
C PHE A 58 -2.00 15.20 11.23
N ARG A 59 -0.68 15.02 11.15
CA ARG A 59 0.07 14.94 9.89
C ARG A 59 -0.52 13.89 8.94
N ASP A 60 -0.81 12.71 9.47
CA ASP A 60 -1.37 11.60 8.69
C ASP A 60 -2.79 11.94 8.18
N ARG A 61 -3.61 12.65 8.96
CA ARG A 61 -4.92 13.16 8.49
C ARG A 61 -4.76 14.22 7.38
N CYS A 62 -3.76 15.09 7.47
CA CYS A 62 -3.44 16.03 6.39
C CYS A 62 -3.05 15.29 5.11
N PHE A 63 -2.22 14.25 5.19
CA PHE A 63 -1.87 13.43 4.02
C PHE A 63 -3.09 12.77 3.38
N VAL A 64 -3.99 12.19 4.18
CA VAL A 64 -5.25 11.61 3.69
C VAL A 64 -6.11 12.66 2.98
N LEU A 65 -6.24 13.86 3.56
CA LEU A 65 -7.02 14.93 2.96
C LEU A 65 -6.41 15.41 1.65
N ILE A 66 -5.09 15.63 1.61
CA ILE A 66 -4.37 16.04 0.40
C ILE A 66 -4.56 14.99 -0.70
N LEU A 67 -4.42 13.71 -0.36
CA LEU A 67 -4.60 12.63 -1.33
C LEU A 67 -6.05 12.53 -1.82
N ALA A 68 -7.03 12.70 -0.94
CA ALA A 68 -8.45 12.72 -1.33
C ALA A 68 -8.77 13.88 -2.29
N VAL A 69 -8.26 15.08 -2.00
CA VAL A 69 -8.40 16.26 -2.88
C VAL A 69 -7.70 16.01 -4.22
N PHE A 70 -6.51 15.44 -4.21
CA PHE A 70 -5.79 15.10 -5.44
C PHE A 70 -6.55 14.09 -6.31
N MET A 71 -7.12 13.03 -5.71
CA MET A 71 -7.96 12.07 -6.44
C MET A 71 -9.20 12.73 -7.04
N LEU A 72 -9.90 13.58 -6.27
CA LEU A 72 -11.05 14.32 -6.76
C LEU A 72 -10.67 15.28 -7.90
N PHE A 73 -9.51 15.95 -7.79
CA PHE A 73 -8.98 16.80 -8.85
C PHE A 73 -8.74 16.01 -10.14
N VAL A 74 -8.12 14.83 -10.07
CA VAL A 74 -7.89 13.99 -11.26
C VAL A 74 -9.22 13.51 -11.87
N ILE A 75 -10.18 13.10 -11.04
CA ILE A 75 -11.49 12.62 -11.49
C ILE A 75 -12.31 13.75 -12.13
N CYS A 76 -12.54 14.84 -11.39
CA CYS A 76 -13.35 15.96 -11.86
C CYS A 76 -12.67 16.73 -12.99
N GLY A 77 -11.35 16.94 -12.88
CA GLY A 77 -10.54 17.57 -13.92
C GLY A 77 -10.52 16.74 -15.20
N GLY A 78 -10.38 15.42 -15.10
CA GLY A 78 -10.44 14.51 -16.23
C GLY A 78 -11.80 14.51 -16.93
N ILE A 79 -12.90 14.45 -16.16
CA ILE A 79 -14.27 14.54 -16.72
C ILE A 79 -14.45 15.88 -17.44
N TRP A 80 -14.12 17.00 -16.77
CA TRP A 80 -14.23 18.33 -17.36
C TRP A 80 -13.40 18.43 -18.64
N ALA A 81 -12.15 17.96 -18.62
CA ALA A 81 -11.18 18.13 -19.71
C ALA A 81 -11.28 17.10 -20.84
N ALA A 82 -11.90 15.94 -20.66
CA ALA A 82 -12.04 14.92 -21.70
C ALA A 82 -13.46 14.88 -22.29
N PHE A 83 -14.52 14.96 -21.46
CA PHE A 83 -15.85 14.52 -21.88
C PHE A 83 -16.48 15.38 -22.98
N PRO A 84 -16.42 16.73 -22.95
CA PRO A 84 -16.91 17.53 -24.08
C PRO A 84 -16.40 17.10 -25.47
N VAL A 85 -15.15 16.62 -25.56
CA VAL A 85 -14.57 16.12 -26.82
C VAL A 85 -15.07 14.72 -27.14
N VAL A 86 -15.11 13.82 -26.16
CA VAL A 86 -15.61 12.45 -26.36
C VAL A 86 -17.08 12.45 -26.83
N PHE A 87 -17.91 13.30 -26.23
CA PHE A 87 -19.31 13.46 -26.64
C PHE A 87 -19.46 14.11 -28.03
N SER A 88 -18.51 14.94 -28.46
CA SER A 88 -18.53 15.49 -29.83
C SER A 88 -18.22 14.45 -30.92
N ILE A 89 -17.61 13.32 -30.56
CA ILE A 89 -17.28 12.23 -31.51
C ILE A 89 -18.50 11.33 -31.70
N SER A 90 -19.07 10.83 -30.61
CA SER A 90 -20.28 10.00 -30.65
C SER A 90 -20.95 9.94 -29.27
N LEU A 91 -22.29 9.98 -29.26
CA LEU A 91 -23.07 9.81 -28.04
C LEU A 91 -22.82 8.46 -27.36
N ALA A 92 -22.73 7.37 -28.14
CA ALA A 92 -22.48 6.03 -27.59
C ALA A 92 -21.09 5.93 -26.94
N CYS A 93 -20.08 6.53 -27.57
CA CYS A 93 -18.72 6.63 -27.03
C CYS A 93 -18.72 7.45 -25.72
N GLY A 94 -19.38 8.61 -25.70
CA GLY A 94 -19.53 9.44 -24.50
C GLY A 94 -20.19 8.70 -23.34
N ILE A 95 -21.28 7.97 -23.59
CA ILE A 95 -21.97 7.17 -22.56
C ILE A 95 -21.04 6.05 -22.05
N PHE A 96 -20.38 5.31 -22.94
CA PHE A 96 -19.46 4.24 -22.55
C PHE A 96 -18.35 4.74 -21.62
N HIS A 97 -17.63 5.79 -22.03
CA HIS A 97 -16.55 6.36 -21.20
C HIS A 97 -17.07 6.99 -19.91
N SER A 98 -18.29 7.54 -19.91
CA SER A 98 -18.93 8.04 -18.67
C SER A 98 -19.18 6.91 -17.67
N VAL A 99 -19.75 5.79 -18.12
CA VAL A 99 -20.01 4.63 -17.25
C VAL A 99 -18.70 4.04 -16.73
N THR A 100 -17.69 3.89 -17.60
CA THR A 100 -16.36 3.39 -17.19
C THR A 100 -15.71 4.31 -16.15
N ALA A 101 -15.67 5.62 -16.41
CA ALA A 101 -15.07 6.59 -15.49
C ALA A 101 -15.77 6.62 -14.13
N VAL A 102 -17.11 6.61 -14.11
CA VAL A 102 -17.89 6.58 -12.86
C VAL A 102 -17.63 5.28 -12.09
N SER A 103 -17.59 4.14 -12.79
CA SER A 103 -17.32 2.83 -12.16
C SER A 103 -15.92 2.77 -11.54
N LEU A 104 -14.92 3.26 -12.25
CA LEU A 104 -13.53 3.35 -11.76
C LEU A 104 -13.40 4.33 -10.60
N ALA A 105 -14.08 5.48 -10.66
CA ALA A 105 -14.10 6.46 -9.57
C ALA A 105 -14.74 5.88 -8.30
N ILE A 106 -15.89 5.22 -8.42
CA ILE A 106 -16.57 4.56 -7.29
C ILE A 106 -15.67 3.47 -6.70
N SER A 107 -15.09 2.61 -7.54
CA SER A 107 -14.19 1.54 -7.10
C SER A 107 -12.97 2.10 -6.34
N THR A 108 -12.31 3.11 -6.89
CA THR A 108 -11.10 3.70 -6.30
C THR A 108 -11.42 4.44 -5.00
N LEU A 109 -12.47 5.27 -4.99
CA LEU A 109 -12.85 6.03 -3.79
C LEU A 109 -13.37 5.11 -2.68
N SER A 110 -14.17 4.10 -3.01
CA SER A 110 -14.68 3.15 -2.01
C SER A 110 -13.55 2.32 -1.40
N THR A 111 -12.63 1.79 -2.21
CA THR A 111 -11.46 1.04 -1.72
C THR A 111 -10.50 1.92 -0.90
N PHE A 112 -10.30 3.18 -1.28
CA PHE A 112 -9.56 4.15 -0.49
C PHE A 112 -10.20 4.41 0.88
N ILE A 113 -11.50 4.68 0.92
CA ILE A 113 -12.24 4.89 2.17
C ILE A 113 -12.16 3.64 3.06
N LEU A 114 -12.35 2.46 2.48
CA LEU A 114 -12.25 1.20 3.21
C LEU A 114 -10.86 1.03 3.83
N VAL A 115 -9.78 1.24 3.09
CA VAL A 115 -8.43 1.06 3.66
C VAL A 115 -8.07 2.13 4.70
N ALA A 116 -8.52 3.38 4.49
CA ALA A 116 -8.22 4.50 5.38
C ALA A 116 -8.97 4.42 6.72
N PHE A 117 -10.18 3.87 6.75
CA PHE A 117 -11.05 3.90 7.94
C PHE A 117 -11.37 2.52 8.54
N LYS A 118 -11.16 1.42 7.81
CA LYS A 118 -11.35 0.07 8.37
C LYS A 118 -10.24 -0.27 9.36
N CYS A 119 -10.62 -0.96 10.44
CA CYS A 119 -9.67 -1.43 11.44
C CYS A 119 -8.59 -2.32 10.77
N ALA A 120 -7.32 -2.01 11.04
CA ALA A 120 -6.17 -2.74 10.49
C ALA A 120 -6.06 -4.18 11.03
N GLY A 121 -6.82 -4.53 12.07
CA GLY A 121 -6.81 -5.85 12.69
C GLY A 121 -6.35 -5.75 14.15
N LYS A 122 -7.26 -5.98 15.09
CA LYS A 122 -6.95 -6.03 16.52
C LYS A 122 -6.55 -7.48 16.89
N PRO A 123 -5.53 -7.69 17.73
CA PRO A 123 -5.25 -9.01 18.30
C PRO A 123 -6.45 -9.54 19.08
N ILE A 124 -6.61 -10.86 19.06
CA ILE A 124 -7.65 -11.55 19.84
C ILE A 124 -7.37 -11.33 21.33
N ASP A 125 -8.40 -10.94 22.09
CA ASP A 125 -8.29 -10.87 23.54
C ASP A 125 -8.32 -12.31 24.08
N ILE A 126 -7.27 -12.70 24.80
CA ILE A 126 -7.10 -14.04 25.39
C ILE A 126 -6.95 -13.92 26.90
N VAL A 127 -7.28 -14.98 27.63
CA VAL A 127 -7.03 -15.07 29.07
C VAL A 127 -5.53 -15.27 29.31
N TYR A 128 -4.97 -14.54 30.27
CA TYR A 128 -3.57 -14.64 30.69
C TYR A 128 -3.41 -14.24 32.15
N GLY A 129 -2.25 -14.55 32.74
CA GLY A 129 -1.87 -14.20 34.10
C GLY A 129 -2.44 -15.10 35.19
N THR A 130 -3.26 -16.09 34.85
CA THR A 130 -3.89 -17.00 35.83
C THR A 130 -3.62 -18.46 35.52
N HIS A 131 -3.10 -19.18 36.52
CA HIS A 131 -3.04 -20.64 36.54
C HIS A 131 -4.22 -21.16 37.37
N PRO A 132 -4.99 -22.17 36.94
CA PRO A 132 -4.83 -23.00 35.73
C PRO A 132 -5.54 -22.46 34.48
N GLY A 133 -5.99 -21.19 34.47
CA GLY A 133 -6.73 -20.59 33.35
C GLY A 133 -6.01 -20.61 31.99
N VAL A 134 -4.67 -20.73 31.99
CA VAL A 134 -3.84 -20.89 30.79
C VAL A 134 -3.25 -22.29 30.72
N GLY A 135 -3.72 -23.07 29.73
CA GLY A 135 -3.24 -24.42 29.47
C GLY A 135 -1.79 -24.49 29.00
N SER A 136 -1.21 -25.69 29.05
CA SER A 136 0.13 -25.98 28.52
C SER A 136 0.20 -25.65 27.03
N GLY A 137 1.23 -24.91 26.62
CA GLY A 137 1.44 -24.44 25.25
C GLY A 137 0.44 -23.39 24.73
N ALA A 138 -0.55 -22.95 25.51
CA ALA A 138 -1.61 -22.06 25.04
C ALA A 138 -1.13 -20.68 24.56
N LEU A 139 0.03 -20.23 25.04
CA LEU A 139 0.67 -18.95 24.70
C LEU A 139 1.99 -19.15 23.95
N ASN A 140 2.16 -20.27 23.24
CA ASN A 140 3.39 -20.56 22.52
C ASN A 140 3.76 -19.43 21.55
N ASN A 141 4.96 -18.86 21.71
CA ASN A 141 5.49 -17.75 20.93
C ASN A 141 4.72 -16.43 21.05
N TYR A 142 3.81 -16.30 22.02
CA TYR A 142 3.24 -14.99 22.36
C TYR A 142 4.30 -14.16 23.09
N THR A 143 4.27 -12.85 22.83
CA THR A 143 5.07 -11.85 23.56
C THR A 143 4.11 -10.91 24.31
N PHE A 144 4.62 -10.03 25.16
CA PHE A 144 3.80 -9.02 25.83
C PHE A 144 4.03 -7.62 25.26
N CYS A 145 2.96 -6.87 25.01
CA CYS A 145 3.08 -5.46 24.63
C CYS A 145 2.94 -4.58 25.87
N HIS A 146 4.04 -3.96 26.30
CA HIS A 146 4.03 -3.05 27.44
C HIS A 146 3.26 -1.73 27.18
N HIS A 147 3.20 -1.27 25.93
CA HIS A 147 2.42 -0.07 25.58
C HIS A 147 0.91 -0.29 25.67
N CYS A 148 0.42 -1.47 25.25
CA CYS A 148 -1.00 -1.80 25.30
C CYS A 148 -1.39 -2.57 26.57
N SER A 149 -0.43 -3.02 27.37
CA SER A 149 -0.62 -3.92 28.51
C SER A 149 -1.45 -5.16 28.15
N LYS A 150 -1.08 -5.82 27.05
CA LYS A 150 -1.80 -6.98 26.51
C LYS A 150 -0.88 -8.01 25.86
N PRO A 151 -1.28 -9.29 25.83
CA PRO A 151 -0.61 -10.31 25.02
C PRO A 151 -0.56 -9.91 23.55
N LYS A 152 0.61 -10.15 22.94
CA LYS A 152 0.92 -9.91 21.54
C LYS A 152 1.13 -11.26 20.87
N SER A 153 0.15 -11.69 20.08
CA SER A 153 0.26 -12.91 19.29
C SER A 153 1.43 -12.85 18.30
N PRO A 154 1.90 -14.00 17.78
CA PRO A 154 2.85 -14.02 16.67
C PRO A 154 2.39 -13.12 15.52
N ARG A 155 3.35 -12.45 14.86
CA ARG A 155 3.11 -11.51 13.74
C ARG A 155 2.31 -10.25 14.08
N THR A 156 1.94 -10.03 15.34
CA THR A 156 1.37 -8.75 15.80
C THR A 156 2.47 -7.75 16.11
N HIS A 157 2.30 -6.47 15.76
CA HIS A 157 3.24 -5.40 16.12
C HIS A 157 2.51 -4.18 16.69
N HIS A 158 3.15 -3.47 17.63
CA HIS A 158 2.61 -2.23 18.18
C HIS A 158 2.97 -1.06 17.26
N CYS A 159 1.96 -0.41 16.68
CA CYS A 159 2.18 0.82 15.92
C CYS A 159 2.09 2.03 16.86
N ARG A 160 3.22 2.73 17.06
CA ARG A 160 3.27 3.94 17.89
C ARG A 160 2.43 5.09 17.32
N THR A 161 2.23 5.13 16.00
CA THR A 161 1.42 6.18 15.36
C THR A 161 -0.08 5.95 15.54
N CYS A 162 -0.53 4.69 15.45
CA CYS A 162 -1.93 4.34 15.71
C CYS A 162 -2.23 4.18 17.21
N GLY A 163 -1.21 3.90 18.02
CA GLY A 163 -1.34 3.70 19.47
C GLY A 163 -1.94 2.34 19.83
N MET A 164 -1.82 1.35 18.95
CA MET A 164 -2.42 0.02 19.15
C MET A 164 -1.56 -1.08 18.53
N CYS A 165 -1.72 -2.29 19.07
CA CYS A 165 -1.24 -3.51 18.43
C CYS A 165 -2.09 -3.84 17.20
N VAL A 166 -1.42 -4.18 16.10
CA VAL A 166 -2.02 -4.56 14.82
C VAL A 166 -1.63 -6.00 14.49
N LEU A 167 -2.63 -6.84 14.27
CA LEU A 167 -2.45 -8.25 13.88
C LEU A 167 -1.98 -8.35 12.44
N ASP A 168 -1.01 -9.24 12.17
CA ASP A 168 -0.33 -9.36 10.87
C ASP A 168 0.01 -8.00 10.27
N MET A 169 0.60 -7.13 11.09
CA MET A 169 0.94 -5.77 10.67
C MET A 169 1.93 -5.84 9.50
N ASP A 170 1.57 -5.18 8.41
CA ASP A 170 2.46 -4.99 7.27
C ASP A 170 3.27 -3.70 7.44
N HIS A 171 2.59 -2.56 7.50
CA HIS A 171 3.22 -1.27 7.74
C HIS A 171 2.20 -0.23 8.21
N HIS A 172 2.69 0.91 8.68
CA HIS A 172 1.89 2.12 8.88
C HIS A 172 2.04 3.03 7.67
N CYS A 173 0.94 3.38 7.01
CA CYS A 173 0.97 4.22 5.81
C CYS A 173 0.35 5.60 6.09
N PRO A 174 1.15 6.69 6.07
CA PRO A 174 0.65 8.04 6.28
C PRO A 174 -0.38 8.48 5.23
N PHE A 175 -0.27 7.99 3.99
CA PHE A 175 -1.15 8.38 2.87
C PHE A 175 -2.59 7.87 3.02
N ILE A 176 -2.80 6.75 3.73
CA ILE A 176 -4.12 6.27 4.13
C ILE A 176 -4.45 6.63 5.58
N GLY A 177 -3.50 7.22 6.30
CA GLY A 177 -3.62 7.61 7.72
C GLY A 177 -3.95 6.45 8.66
N ASN A 178 -3.52 5.24 8.31
CA ASN A 178 -3.89 4.01 8.99
C ASN A 178 -2.80 2.94 8.82
N CYS A 179 -2.83 1.91 9.67
CA CYS A 179 -2.03 0.72 9.46
C CYS A 179 -2.64 -0.18 8.39
N VAL A 180 -1.78 -0.93 7.70
CA VAL A 180 -2.15 -2.08 6.89
C VAL A 180 -1.85 -3.33 7.72
N GLY A 181 -2.86 -4.17 7.93
CA GLY A 181 -2.74 -5.42 8.68
C GLY A 181 -3.87 -6.40 8.36
N ALA A 182 -4.02 -7.47 9.13
CA ALA A 182 -4.97 -8.55 8.89
C ALA A 182 -6.40 -8.09 8.52
N GLY A 183 -6.88 -7.01 9.15
CA GLY A 183 -8.26 -6.52 8.98
C GLY A 183 -8.51 -5.74 7.69
N ASN A 184 -7.47 -5.17 7.07
CA ASN A 184 -7.63 -4.31 5.89
C ASN A 184 -6.63 -4.55 4.74
N HIS A 185 -5.67 -5.47 4.86
CA HIS A 185 -4.65 -5.73 3.84
C HIS A 185 -5.24 -6.00 2.45
N LYS A 186 -6.32 -6.79 2.35
CA LYS A 186 -6.99 -7.03 1.06
C LYS A 186 -7.55 -5.74 0.43
N ASN A 187 -8.08 -4.83 1.24
CA ASN A 187 -8.59 -3.54 0.74
C ASN A 187 -7.45 -2.63 0.28
N PHE A 188 -6.28 -2.70 0.93
CA PHE A 188 -5.10 -1.99 0.47
C PHE A 188 -4.66 -2.46 -0.92
N ILE A 189 -4.58 -3.78 -1.14
CA ILE A 189 -4.25 -4.34 -2.46
C ILE A 189 -5.32 -3.98 -3.50
N ALA A 190 -6.61 -4.08 -3.15
CA ALA A 190 -7.70 -3.69 -4.03
C ALA A 190 -7.64 -2.20 -4.40
N PHE A 191 -7.29 -1.33 -3.46
CA PHE A 191 -7.07 0.10 -3.69
C PHE A 191 -5.90 0.35 -4.65
N LEU A 192 -4.76 -0.34 -4.47
CA LEU A 192 -3.63 -0.20 -5.39
C LEU A 192 -4.00 -0.62 -6.81
N ILE A 193 -4.70 -1.75 -6.98
CA ILE A 193 -5.16 -2.22 -8.29
C ILE A 193 -6.14 -1.23 -8.92
N SER A 194 -7.15 -0.78 -8.19
CA SER A 194 -8.16 0.17 -8.71
C SER A 194 -7.52 1.51 -9.08
N ALA A 195 -6.58 2.00 -8.29
CA ALA A 195 -5.87 3.24 -8.55
C ALA A 195 -4.92 3.13 -9.77
N VAL A 196 -4.20 2.02 -9.94
CA VAL A 196 -3.38 1.76 -11.14
C VAL A 196 -4.26 1.75 -12.41
N ILE A 197 -5.36 1.00 -12.39
CA ILE A 197 -6.28 0.93 -13.55
C ILE A 197 -6.86 2.32 -13.85
N SER A 198 -7.29 3.05 -12.83
CA SER A 198 -7.89 4.38 -13.00
C SER A 198 -6.91 5.41 -13.54
N THR A 199 -5.65 5.39 -13.08
CA THR A 199 -4.62 6.33 -13.54
C THR A 199 -4.13 6.01 -14.95
N ILE A 200 -4.02 4.73 -15.32
CA ILE A 200 -3.78 4.32 -16.71
C ILE A 200 -4.93 4.77 -17.61
N TYR A 201 -6.18 4.53 -17.21
CA TYR A 201 -7.36 4.98 -17.94
C TYR A 201 -7.36 6.51 -18.14
N ALA A 202 -7.10 7.27 -17.07
CA ALA A 202 -7.01 8.72 -17.15
C ALA A 202 -5.90 9.18 -18.11
N ALA A 203 -4.72 8.56 -18.08
CA ALA A 203 -3.62 8.88 -19.00
C ALA A 203 -4.00 8.61 -20.45
N VAL A 204 -4.61 7.44 -20.75
CA VAL A 204 -5.09 7.09 -22.09
C VAL A 204 -6.14 8.08 -22.58
N MET A 205 -7.11 8.45 -21.74
CA MET A 205 -8.14 9.42 -22.09
C MET A 205 -7.55 10.82 -22.34
N CYS A 206 -6.51 11.22 -21.61
CA CYS A 206 -5.83 12.49 -21.86
C CYS A 206 -5.15 12.50 -23.24
N VAL A 207 -4.43 11.43 -23.60
CA VAL A 207 -3.78 11.29 -24.92
C VAL A 207 -4.83 11.27 -26.02
N TYR A 208 -5.88 10.46 -25.87
CA TYR A 208 -6.99 10.38 -26.82
C TYR A 208 -7.60 11.75 -27.08
N THR A 209 -7.93 12.49 -26.02
CA THR A 209 -8.52 13.82 -26.12
C THR A 209 -7.56 14.81 -26.77
N LEU A 210 -6.27 14.75 -26.43
CA LEU A 210 -5.26 15.65 -26.98
C LEU A 210 -5.09 15.46 -28.50
N ILE A 211 -5.11 14.22 -28.99
CA ILE A 211 -5.04 13.90 -30.43
C ILE A 211 -6.26 14.47 -31.18
N HIS A 212 -7.44 14.50 -30.55
CA HIS A 212 -8.65 15.05 -31.16
C HIS A 212 -8.79 16.58 -31.06
N ILE A 213 -8.05 17.23 -30.16
CA ILE A 213 -8.01 18.70 -30.05
C ILE A 213 -6.89 19.30 -30.92
N LEU A 214 -5.77 18.60 -31.07
CA LEU A 214 -4.64 19.12 -31.84
C LEU A 214 -4.95 19.06 -33.35
N PRO A 215 -4.80 20.16 -34.10
CA PRO A 215 -5.06 20.15 -35.54
C PRO A 215 -4.11 19.15 -36.25
N PRO A 216 -4.58 18.45 -37.29
CA PRO A 216 -3.71 17.64 -38.14
C PRO A 216 -2.56 18.51 -38.70
N LEU A 217 -1.34 17.95 -38.72
CA LEU A 217 -0.12 18.59 -39.24
C LEU A 217 -0.25 19.12 -40.69
N GLU A 218 -1.31 18.72 -41.40
CA GLU A 218 -1.64 19.13 -42.77
C GLU A 218 -1.98 20.64 -42.88
N ASN A 219 -2.55 21.24 -41.83
CA ASN A 219 -2.83 22.68 -41.80
C ASN A 219 -1.57 23.54 -41.65
N GLN A 220 -0.46 22.93 -41.24
CA GLN A 220 0.84 23.62 -41.09
C GLN A 220 1.56 23.74 -42.44
N ALA A 221 1.33 22.80 -43.36
CA ALA A 221 1.80 22.87 -44.75
C ALA A 221 1.05 23.92 -45.58
N ALA A 222 -0.27 24.07 -45.37
CA ALA A 222 -1.07 25.12 -46.00
C ALA A 222 -0.68 26.54 -45.53
N TYR A 223 -0.25 26.69 -44.27
CA TYR A 223 0.27 27.95 -43.73
C TYR A 223 1.70 28.24 -44.25
N ALA A 224 2.52 27.21 -44.45
CA ALA A 224 3.85 27.32 -45.03
C ALA A 224 3.81 27.67 -46.54
N SER A 225 2.81 27.17 -47.28
CA SER A 225 2.62 27.52 -48.69
C SER A 225 2.19 28.98 -48.89
N ASP A 226 1.40 29.54 -47.97
CA ASP A 226 0.97 30.94 -48.01
C ASP A 226 2.12 31.94 -47.75
N MET A 227 3.16 31.51 -47.02
CA MET A 227 4.40 32.30 -46.83
C MET A 227 5.30 32.33 -48.07
N ALA A 228 5.16 31.37 -48.99
CA ALA A 228 5.99 31.28 -50.19
C ALA A 228 5.54 32.19 -51.35
N HIS A 229 4.38 32.84 -51.25
CA HIS A 229 3.80 33.70 -52.31
C HIS A 229 3.76 35.20 -51.97
N ALA A 230 4.32 35.63 -50.83
CA ALA A 230 4.31 37.05 -50.45
C ALA A 230 5.49 37.82 -51.05
N ASN A 231 5.31 38.34 -52.27
CA ASN A 231 6.24 39.30 -52.85
C ASN A 231 6.12 40.67 -52.13
N SER A 232 7.26 41.20 -51.67
CA SER A 232 7.50 42.64 -51.38
C SER A 232 6.43 43.42 -50.58
N LEU A 233 6.03 42.98 -49.37
CA LEU A 233 5.44 43.93 -48.40
C LEU A 233 5.65 43.54 -46.92
N SER A 234 6.60 44.26 -46.32
CA SER A 234 6.81 44.57 -44.90
C SER A 234 7.19 43.42 -43.95
N VAL A 235 8.40 43.53 -43.37
CA VAL A 235 8.85 42.81 -42.16
C VAL A 235 7.78 42.84 -41.06
N LEU A 236 7.00 43.92 -40.96
CA LEU A 236 5.85 44.05 -40.06
C LEU A 236 4.75 43.01 -40.28
N ARG A 237 4.48 42.57 -41.52
CA ARG A 237 3.51 41.50 -41.82
C ARG A 237 4.04 40.13 -41.42
N VAL A 238 5.32 39.87 -41.67
CA VAL A 238 5.99 38.64 -41.22
C VAL A 238 6.02 38.57 -39.70
N VAL A 239 6.41 39.66 -39.03
CA VAL A 239 6.37 39.77 -37.57
C VAL A 239 4.93 39.62 -37.07
N LYS A 240 3.94 40.33 -37.63
CA LYS A 240 2.52 40.18 -37.26
C LYS A 240 2.03 38.73 -37.44
N ASN A 241 2.41 38.03 -38.50
CA ASN A 241 1.99 36.64 -38.74
C ASN A 241 2.70 35.67 -37.79
N ILE A 242 3.98 35.87 -37.49
CA ILE A 242 4.70 35.09 -36.48
C ILE A 242 4.12 35.36 -35.09
N THR A 243 3.85 36.62 -34.75
CA THR A 243 3.22 37.00 -33.48
C THR A 243 1.79 36.46 -33.39
N LEU A 244 1.01 36.49 -34.47
CA LEU A 244 -0.33 35.87 -34.52
C LEU A 244 -0.26 34.34 -34.51
N ALA A 245 0.75 33.70 -35.08
CA ALA A 245 0.94 32.26 -35.01
C ALA A 245 1.43 31.83 -33.62
N TYR A 246 2.23 32.65 -32.94
CA TYR A 246 2.67 32.43 -31.56
C TYR A 246 1.55 32.71 -30.56
N ILE A 247 0.78 33.79 -30.76
CA ILE A 247 -0.43 34.10 -30.00
C ILE A 247 -1.51 33.06 -30.29
N ALA A 248 -1.70 32.62 -31.53
CA ALA A 248 -2.57 31.50 -31.85
C ALA A 248 -2.07 30.25 -31.13
N ASN A 249 -0.83 29.80 -31.27
CA ASN A 249 -0.35 28.62 -30.53
C ASN A 249 -0.43 28.76 -28.99
N ALA A 250 -0.18 29.96 -28.44
CA ALA A 250 -0.30 30.24 -27.01
C ALA A 250 -1.76 30.36 -26.53
N ILE A 251 -2.70 30.74 -27.40
CA ILE A 251 -4.15 30.76 -27.17
C ILE A 251 -4.79 29.38 -27.50
N PHE A 252 -4.17 28.59 -28.39
CA PHE A 252 -4.64 27.30 -28.93
C PHE A 252 -4.29 26.11 -28.04
N VAL A 253 -3.29 26.20 -27.16
CA VAL A 253 -3.33 25.35 -25.95
C VAL A 253 -4.33 25.99 -25.01
N SER A 254 -5.61 25.79 -25.34
CA SER A 254 -6.73 26.14 -24.46
C SER A 254 -6.42 25.70 -23.03
N VAL A 255 -6.95 26.39 -22.01
CA VAL A 255 -6.80 25.99 -20.59
C VAL A 255 -7.06 24.48 -20.41
N ARG A 256 -7.99 23.93 -21.19
CA ARG A 256 -8.27 22.49 -21.32
C ARG A 256 -7.06 21.67 -21.77
N GLY A 257 -6.34 22.08 -22.82
CA GLY A 257 -5.11 21.44 -23.29
C GLY A 257 -4.01 21.41 -22.23
N LEU A 258 -3.78 22.52 -21.51
CA LEU A 258 -2.80 22.56 -20.41
C LEU A 258 -3.20 21.61 -19.27
N VAL A 259 -4.48 21.59 -18.90
CA VAL A 259 -5.02 20.67 -17.90
C VAL A 259 -4.86 19.22 -18.36
N LEU A 260 -5.10 18.89 -19.63
CA LEU A 260 -4.90 17.54 -20.17
C LEU A 260 -3.43 17.09 -20.11
N VAL A 261 -2.48 17.97 -20.46
CA VAL A 261 -1.04 17.65 -20.37
C VAL A 261 -0.64 17.42 -18.91
N TYR A 262 -1.08 18.29 -18.00
CA TYR A 262 -0.83 18.11 -16.56
C TYR A 262 -1.42 16.80 -16.05
N LEU A 263 -2.69 16.52 -16.36
CA LEU A 263 -3.38 15.30 -15.94
C LEU A 263 -2.73 14.04 -16.52
N PHE A 264 -2.24 14.08 -17.76
CA PHE A 264 -1.48 13.00 -18.35
C PHE A 264 -0.18 12.72 -17.56
N VAL A 265 0.66 13.75 -17.35
CA VAL A 265 1.93 13.61 -16.63
C VAL A 265 1.68 13.13 -15.19
N ALA A 266 0.72 13.74 -14.50
CA ALA A 266 0.35 13.35 -13.14
C ALA A 266 -0.15 11.90 -13.09
N SER A 267 -1.10 11.52 -13.95
CA SER A 267 -1.66 10.16 -13.96
C SER A 267 -0.62 9.10 -14.33
N PHE A 268 0.24 9.38 -15.32
CA PHE A 268 1.29 8.46 -15.74
C PHE A 268 2.35 8.27 -14.65
N SER A 269 2.80 9.36 -14.02
CA SER A 269 3.77 9.31 -12.92
C SER A 269 3.24 8.50 -11.72
N VAL A 270 1.98 8.74 -11.33
CA VAL A 270 1.30 8.00 -10.26
C VAL A 270 1.12 6.54 -10.64
N ALA A 271 0.72 6.22 -11.88
CA ALA A 271 0.57 4.85 -12.35
C ALA A 271 1.88 4.05 -12.20
N ILE A 272 3.02 4.63 -12.57
CA ILE A 272 4.33 3.99 -12.40
C ILE A 272 4.62 3.72 -10.91
N GLY A 273 4.49 4.75 -10.07
CA GLY A 273 4.76 4.62 -8.63
C GLY A 273 3.88 3.57 -7.95
N LEU A 274 2.58 3.59 -8.24
CA LEU A 274 1.64 2.61 -7.69
C LEU A 274 1.86 1.20 -8.23
N SER A 275 2.30 1.05 -9.49
CA SER A 275 2.62 -0.26 -10.07
C SER A 275 3.82 -0.90 -9.38
N VAL A 276 4.86 -0.11 -9.06
CA VAL A 276 6.02 -0.58 -8.29
C VAL A 276 5.62 -1.01 -6.87
N LEU A 277 4.80 -0.20 -6.20
CA LEU A 277 4.29 -0.53 -4.85
C LEU A 277 3.43 -1.80 -4.86
N LEU A 278 2.55 -1.93 -5.85
CA LEU A 278 1.70 -3.11 -6.01
C LEU A 278 2.54 -4.36 -6.27
N TRP A 279 3.54 -4.27 -7.15
CA TRP A 279 4.47 -5.36 -7.42
C TRP A 279 5.19 -5.81 -6.14
N GLN A 280 5.74 -4.86 -5.38
CA GLN A 280 6.46 -5.14 -4.14
C GLN A 280 5.54 -5.86 -3.12
N GLN A 281 4.31 -5.39 -2.93
CA GLN A 281 3.37 -5.98 -1.99
C GLN A 281 2.94 -7.38 -2.41
N LEU A 282 2.67 -7.61 -3.69
CA LEU A 282 2.36 -8.93 -4.21
C LEU A 282 3.53 -9.91 -4.07
N SER A 283 4.77 -9.43 -4.23
CA SER A 283 5.99 -10.22 -4.00
C SER A 283 6.07 -10.72 -2.56
N TYR A 284 5.82 -9.86 -1.57
CA TYR A 284 5.83 -10.28 -0.16
C TYR A 284 4.72 -11.26 0.16
N ILE A 285 3.52 -11.06 -0.38
CA ILE A 285 2.41 -12.01 -0.22
C ILE A 285 2.76 -13.37 -0.85
N TYR A 286 3.41 -13.38 -2.02
CA TYR A 286 3.88 -14.61 -2.67
C TYR A 286 4.89 -15.40 -1.81
N GLU A 287 5.75 -14.70 -1.08
CA GLU A 287 6.68 -15.29 -0.10
C GLU A 287 6.01 -15.67 1.24
N GLY A 288 4.74 -15.32 1.45
CA GLY A 288 4.03 -15.53 2.73
C GLY A 288 4.49 -14.58 3.85
N LYS A 289 5.22 -13.53 3.51
CA LYS A 289 5.82 -12.55 4.42
C LYS A 289 4.98 -11.27 4.45
N THR A 290 5.02 -10.54 5.56
CA THR A 290 4.68 -9.12 5.61
C THR A 290 5.94 -8.29 5.38
N TYR A 291 5.79 -7.01 5.05
CA TYR A 291 6.92 -6.08 4.94
C TYR A 291 7.77 -6.05 6.24
N LEU A 292 7.13 -6.02 7.40
CA LEU A 292 7.82 -6.09 8.68
C LEU A 292 8.54 -7.42 8.91
N SER A 293 7.93 -8.56 8.53
CA SER A 293 8.60 -9.85 8.71
C SER A 293 9.81 -10.00 7.77
N HIS A 294 9.75 -9.40 6.58
CA HIS A 294 10.91 -9.32 5.69
C HIS A 294 12.06 -8.52 6.33
N LEU A 295 11.77 -7.36 6.92
CA LEU A 295 12.79 -6.57 7.63
C LEU A 295 13.38 -7.32 8.85
N SER A 296 12.57 -8.07 9.60
CA SER A 296 13.08 -8.83 10.74
C SER A 296 13.86 -10.09 10.35
N SER A 297 13.49 -10.74 9.24
CA SER A 297 14.15 -11.96 8.74
C SER A 297 15.48 -11.71 8.02
N GLN A 298 15.83 -10.45 7.70
CA GLN A 298 17.20 -10.13 7.26
C GLN A 298 18.29 -10.52 8.29
N GLY A 299 17.92 -10.81 9.55
CA GLY A 299 18.82 -11.35 10.58
C GLY A 299 18.65 -12.84 10.91
N SER A 300 17.68 -13.54 10.31
CA SER A 300 17.40 -14.96 10.58
C SER A 300 16.78 -15.62 9.34
N GLU A 301 17.46 -16.59 8.74
CA GLU A 301 17.02 -17.32 7.53
C GLU A 301 15.75 -18.16 7.78
N GLU A 302 14.60 -17.51 7.91
CA GLU A 302 13.29 -18.12 7.71
C GLU A 302 12.91 -17.91 6.24
N ASP A 303 13.32 -18.85 5.39
CA ASP A 303 12.95 -18.87 3.98
C ASP A 303 11.51 -19.39 3.85
N GLY A 304 10.57 -18.46 3.70
CA GLY A 304 9.16 -18.79 3.45
C GLY A 304 9.02 -19.49 2.10
N GLU A 305 8.32 -20.62 2.06
CA GLU A 305 8.13 -21.36 0.81
C GLU A 305 7.36 -20.49 -0.21
N LYS A 306 8.07 -20.07 -1.25
CA LYS A 306 7.53 -19.33 -2.40
C LYS A 306 6.46 -20.16 -3.08
N SER A 307 5.20 -19.73 -2.99
CA SER A 307 4.09 -20.51 -3.52
C SER A 307 2.93 -19.63 -3.98
N CYS A 308 2.39 -19.96 -5.16
CA CYS A 308 1.14 -19.38 -5.66
C CYS A 308 -0.04 -19.67 -4.68
N GLY A 309 0.08 -20.73 -3.87
CA GLY A 309 -0.87 -21.02 -2.79
C GLY A 309 -1.00 -19.89 -1.76
N ASN A 310 0.06 -19.11 -1.52
CA ASN A 310 0.02 -17.98 -0.58
C ASN A 310 -0.86 -16.84 -1.10
N LEU A 311 -0.79 -16.54 -2.40
CA LEU A 311 -1.66 -15.56 -3.06
C LEU A 311 -3.12 -16.00 -3.01
N LEU A 312 -3.41 -17.26 -3.34
CA LEU A 312 -4.77 -17.81 -3.31
C LEU A 312 -5.37 -17.77 -1.89
N LYS A 313 -4.57 -18.15 -0.88
CA LYS A 313 -4.95 -18.07 0.54
C LYS A 313 -5.20 -16.63 0.97
N PHE A 314 -4.36 -15.68 0.52
CA PHE A 314 -4.52 -14.27 0.82
C PHE A 314 -5.83 -13.70 0.25
N PHE A 315 -6.13 -13.91 -1.03
CA PHE A 315 -7.37 -13.40 -1.62
C PHE A 315 -8.61 -14.17 -1.16
N GLY A 316 -8.45 -15.38 -0.64
CA GLY A 316 -9.54 -16.18 -0.07
C GLY A 316 -10.37 -16.87 -1.15
N CYS A 317 -9.74 -17.31 -2.25
CA CYS A 317 -10.43 -18.13 -3.25
C CYS A 317 -10.82 -19.46 -2.60
N PRO A 318 -12.11 -19.79 -2.45
CA PRO A 318 -12.53 -21.11 -2.00
C PRO A 318 -12.21 -22.10 -3.13
N LEU A 319 -11.18 -22.90 -2.94
CA LEU A 319 -11.03 -24.27 -3.44
C LEU A 319 -11.91 -24.68 -4.64
N LEU A 320 -11.51 -24.28 -5.86
CA LEU A 320 -11.74 -25.08 -7.07
C LEU A 320 -10.45 -25.76 -7.57
N ILE A 321 -9.30 -25.44 -6.97
CA ILE A 321 -7.99 -25.86 -7.49
C ILE A 321 -7.35 -27.01 -6.69
N GLU A 322 -7.64 -27.23 -5.40
CA GLU A 322 -7.14 -28.44 -4.72
C GLU A 322 -7.69 -29.75 -5.32
N ARG A 323 -8.84 -29.69 -6.00
CA ARG A 323 -9.39 -30.87 -6.70
C ARG A 323 -8.65 -31.19 -8.01
N TYR A 324 -7.87 -30.26 -8.57
CA TYR A 324 -7.13 -30.46 -9.83
C TYR A 324 -5.60 -30.48 -9.69
N LEU A 325 -5.05 -30.10 -8.53
CA LEU A 325 -3.61 -30.15 -8.25
C LEU A 325 -3.08 -31.35 -7.43
N PRO A 326 -3.69 -32.57 -7.40
CA PRO A 326 -2.98 -33.74 -6.84
C PRO A 326 -1.84 -34.26 -7.74
N THR A 327 -1.84 -33.95 -9.04
CA THR A 327 -1.01 -34.68 -10.01
C THR A 327 0.45 -34.21 -10.06
N ILE A 328 0.75 -32.95 -9.72
CA ILE A 328 2.12 -32.42 -9.84
C ILE A 328 3.00 -32.77 -8.63
N ARG A 329 2.41 -32.94 -7.43
CA ARG A 329 3.18 -33.28 -6.21
C ARG A 329 3.71 -34.72 -6.23
N ASN A 330 3.04 -35.62 -6.93
CA ASN A 330 3.47 -37.03 -7.07
C ASN A 330 4.55 -37.23 -8.14
N LEU A 331 4.69 -36.34 -9.12
CA LEU A 331 5.76 -36.41 -10.12
C LEU A 331 7.13 -35.99 -9.55
N ARG A 332 7.17 -35.06 -8.60
CA ARG A 332 8.45 -34.60 -8.00
C ARG A 332 9.04 -35.61 -7.00
N LYS A 333 8.20 -36.47 -6.39
CA LYS A 333 8.67 -37.55 -5.50
C LYS A 333 9.21 -38.76 -6.26
N ARG A 334 8.85 -38.95 -7.54
CA ARG A 334 9.32 -40.08 -8.36
C ARG A 334 10.71 -39.88 -8.99
N HIS A 335 11.25 -38.65 -8.99
CA HIS A 335 12.56 -38.33 -9.55
C HIS A 335 13.69 -38.23 -8.52
N LYS A 336 13.42 -38.57 -7.24
CA LYS A 336 14.42 -38.59 -6.15
C LYS A 336 14.43 -39.91 -5.37
N THR A 337 14.15 -41.02 -6.05
CA THR A 337 14.35 -42.38 -5.53
C THR A 337 15.09 -43.20 -6.55
#